data_AF-A0A3Q8XBV3-F1
#
_entry.id   AF-A0A3Q8XBV3-F1
#
_cell.length_a   1.000
_cell.length_b   1.000
_cell.length_c   1.000
_cell.angle_alpha   90.00
_cell.angle_beta   90.00
_cell.angle_gamma   90.00
#
_symmetry.space_group_name_H-M   'P 1'
#
loop_
_entity.id
_entity.type
_entity.pdbx_description
1 polymer ?
#
loop_
_entity_poly.entity_id
_entity_poly.type
_entity_poly.pdbx_seq_one_letter_code
_entity_poly.pdbx_strand_id
1 'polypeptide(L)'
;MQQLGMEFGDPIVRDQQYRAVVSDAGEMVGFAQFFPLLGVTRLGLGLRPELCGRGLGLALVRAIVAEAERQAPEGEIDLEVHIWNERAIRTYERAGFVITDTYAKTTAAGTVDVHCMCYMPPAMD
;
A
#
# COMPACT_ATOMS: atom_id res chain seq x y z
N MET A 1 -12.33 -17.79 -8.49
CA MET A 1 -11.15 -17.39 -9.31
C MET A 1 -11.50 -16.58 -10.54
N GLN A 2 -12.61 -16.84 -11.26
CA GLN A 2 -12.96 -16.08 -12.48
C GLN A 2 -13.36 -14.61 -12.24
N GLN A 3 -13.91 -14.27 -11.07
CA GLN A 3 -14.38 -12.90 -10.78
C GLN A 3 -13.23 -11.93 -10.43
N LEU A 4 -12.16 -12.39 -9.75
CA LEU A 4 -10.97 -11.55 -9.46
C LEU A 4 -10.17 -11.22 -10.73
N GLY A 5 -10.19 -12.10 -11.75
CA GLY A 5 -9.50 -11.85 -13.02
C GLY A 5 -10.12 -10.71 -13.84
N MET A 6 -11.40 -10.41 -13.61
CA MET A 6 -12.09 -9.28 -14.23
C MET A 6 -11.79 -7.95 -13.51
N GLU A 7 -11.67 -7.94 -12.18
CA GLU A 7 -11.45 -6.69 -11.42
C GLU A 7 -10.04 -6.12 -11.58
N PHE A 8 -8.99 -6.94 -11.57
CA PHE A 8 -7.62 -6.45 -11.75
C PHE A 8 -7.24 -6.23 -13.22
N GLY A 9 -7.88 -6.96 -14.13
CA GLY A 9 -7.67 -6.87 -15.58
C GLY A 9 -8.50 -5.79 -16.25
N ASP A 10 -9.46 -5.20 -15.55
CA ASP A 10 -10.28 -4.11 -16.07
C ASP A 10 -9.38 -2.91 -16.41
N PRO A 11 -9.38 -2.43 -17.68
CA PRO A 11 -8.50 -1.36 -18.10
C PRO A 11 -8.72 -0.05 -17.34
N ILE A 12 -9.98 0.23 -16.96
CA ILE A 12 -10.37 1.45 -16.24
C ILE A 12 -9.89 1.37 -14.80
N VAL A 13 -10.17 0.25 -14.12
CA VAL A 13 -9.70 0.05 -12.74
C VAL A 13 -8.17 0.10 -12.68
N ARG A 14 -7.49 -0.54 -13.63
CA ARG A 14 -6.04 -0.53 -13.72
C ARG A 14 -5.48 0.87 -13.94
N ASP A 15 -6.04 1.64 -14.87
CA ASP A 15 -5.61 3.00 -15.15
C ASP A 15 -5.85 3.94 -13.97
N GLN A 16 -6.97 3.78 -13.27
CA GLN A 16 -7.33 4.64 -12.14
C GLN A 16 -6.53 4.31 -10.88
N GLN A 17 -6.39 3.02 -10.55
CA GLN A 17 -5.92 2.61 -9.23
C GLN A 17 -4.48 2.14 -9.21
N TYR A 18 -3.90 1.67 -10.32
CA TYR A 18 -2.58 1.04 -10.31
C TYR A 18 -1.48 1.93 -10.91
N ARG A 19 -0.32 1.92 -10.27
CA ARG A 19 0.91 2.50 -10.80
C ARG A 19 2.04 1.48 -10.75
N ALA A 20 2.83 1.42 -11.83
CA ALA A 20 4.10 0.72 -11.81
C ALA A 20 5.15 1.58 -11.12
N VAL A 21 5.98 0.97 -10.29
CA VAL A 21 7.17 1.63 -9.75
C VAL A 21 8.38 1.14 -10.52
N VAL A 22 9.12 2.07 -11.12
CA VAL A 22 10.27 1.79 -11.98
C VAL A 22 11.55 2.35 -11.37
N SER A 23 12.67 1.69 -11.62
CA SER A 23 14.01 2.21 -11.31
C SER A 23 14.41 3.29 -12.32
N ASP A 24 15.51 3.99 -12.05
CA ASP A 24 16.12 4.95 -12.99
C ASP A 24 16.52 4.30 -14.32
N ALA A 25 16.76 2.98 -14.32
CA ALA A 25 17.05 2.20 -15.52
C ALA A 25 15.78 1.80 -16.31
N GLY A 26 14.58 2.19 -15.84
CA GLY A 26 13.29 1.86 -16.46
C GLY A 26 12.76 0.47 -16.11
N GLU A 27 13.40 -0.25 -15.18
CA GLU A 27 12.96 -1.59 -14.79
C GLU A 27 11.84 -1.52 -13.76
N MET A 28 10.75 -2.29 -13.96
CA MET A 28 9.69 -2.38 -12.95
C MET A 28 10.22 -3.07 -11.70
N VAL A 29 10.28 -2.33 -10.59
CA VAL A 29 10.75 -2.82 -9.28
C VAL A 29 9.63 -3.10 -8.30
N GLY A 30 8.41 -2.63 -8.59
CA GLY A 30 7.25 -2.82 -7.72
C GLY A 30 5.98 -2.22 -8.30
N PHE A 31 4.96 -2.11 -7.46
CA PHE A 31 3.69 -1.50 -7.80
C PHE A 31 3.09 -0.76 -6.60
N ALA A 32 2.15 0.12 -6.91
CA ALA A 32 1.24 0.74 -5.96
C ALA A 32 -0.20 0.61 -6.48
N GLN A 33 -1.14 0.40 -5.56
CA GLN A 33 -2.57 0.47 -5.76
C GLN A 33 -3.12 1.53 -4.82
N PHE A 34 -3.92 2.44 -5.36
CA PHE A 34 -4.66 3.48 -4.65
C PHE A 34 -6.14 3.09 -4.69
N PHE A 35 -6.59 2.30 -3.72
CA PHE A 35 -7.97 1.82 -3.66
C PHE A 35 -8.86 2.87 -2.97
N PRO A 36 -9.79 3.52 -3.70
CA PRO A 36 -10.62 4.55 -3.12
C PRO A 36 -11.72 3.94 -2.23
N LEU A 37 -11.77 4.39 -0.99
CA LEU A 37 -12.86 4.20 -0.04
C LEU A 37 -13.51 5.56 0.25
N LEU A 38 -14.66 5.57 0.92
CA LEU A 38 -15.33 6.81 1.27
C LEU A 38 -14.46 7.63 2.25
N GLY A 39 -13.83 8.70 1.76
CA GLY A 39 -12.95 9.57 2.53
C GLY A 39 -11.55 9.01 2.83
N VAL A 40 -11.20 7.83 2.32
CA VAL A 40 -9.93 7.14 2.60
C VAL A 40 -9.34 6.56 1.32
N THR A 41 -8.03 6.67 1.14
CA THR A 41 -7.28 5.94 0.11
C THR A 41 -6.55 4.78 0.76
N ARG A 42 -6.99 3.55 0.48
CA ARG A 42 -6.31 2.35 0.95
C ARG A 42 -5.20 1.94 0.01
N LEU A 43 -3.99 1.83 0.54
CA LEU A 43 -2.81 1.46 -0.23
C LEU A 43 -2.65 -0.05 -0.31
N GLY A 44 -2.48 -0.55 -1.53
CA GLY A 44 -1.84 -1.83 -1.81
C GLY A 44 -0.47 -1.58 -2.41
N LEU A 45 0.57 -2.30 -1.99
CA LEU A 45 1.89 -2.11 -2.56
C LEU A 45 2.74 -3.38 -2.49
N GLY A 46 3.73 -3.44 -3.37
CA GLY A 46 4.69 -4.52 -3.38
C GLY A 46 6.00 -4.09 -4.01
N LEU A 47 7.10 -4.54 -3.41
CA LEU A 47 8.44 -4.48 -3.98
C LEU A 47 8.84 -5.88 -4.43
N ARG A 48 9.60 -5.97 -5.52
CA ARG A 48 10.22 -7.23 -5.94
C ARG A 48 10.93 -7.92 -4.76
N PRO A 49 10.73 -9.23 -4.54
CA PRO A 49 11.31 -9.94 -3.40
C PRO A 49 12.83 -9.78 -3.29
N GLU A 50 13.55 -9.78 -4.41
CA GLU A 50 15.03 -9.72 -4.47
C GLU A 50 15.60 -8.35 -4.07
N LEU A 51 14.74 -7.32 -4.08
CA LEU A 51 15.06 -5.94 -3.71
C LEU A 51 14.69 -5.63 -2.26
N CYS A 52 13.95 -6.51 -1.60
CA CYS A 52 13.61 -6.34 -0.20
C CYS A 52 14.84 -6.45 0.70
N GLY A 53 14.79 -5.80 1.87
CA GLY A 53 15.91 -5.79 2.82
C GLY A 53 17.06 -4.84 2.45
N ARG A 54 16.98 -4.13 1.31
CA ARG A 54 18.00 -3.18 0.84
C ARG A 54 17.70 -1.71 1.19
N GLY A 55 16.78 -1.45 2.11
CA GLY A 55 16.36 -0.08 2.49
C GLY A 55 15.39 0.61 1.52
N LEU A 56 15.08 0.01 0.38
CA LEU A 56 14.21 0.58 -0.66
C LEU A 56 12.74 0.72 -0.24
N GLY A 57 12.27 -0.10 0.71
CA GLY A 57 10.88 -0.10 1.15
C GLY A 57 10.41 1.25 1.71
N LEU A 58 11.25 1.94 2.48
CA LEU A 58 10.87 3.24 3.05
C LEU A 58 10.72 4.32 1.97
N ALA A 59 11.67 4.38 1.04
CA ALA A 59 11.60 5.31 -0.08
C ALA A 59 10.37 5.05 -0.96
N LEU A 60 10.09 3.77 -1.23
CA LEU A 60 8.88 3.34 -1.94
C LEU A 60 7.61 3.84 -1.25
N VAL A 61 7.44 3.53 0.04
CA VAL A 61 6.22 3.90 0.78
C VAL A 61 6.04 5.42 0.81
N ARG A 62 7.09 6.20 1.04
CA ARG A 62 7.00 7.67 1.05
C ARG A 62 6.61 8.23 -0.32
N ALA A 63 7.14 7.68 -1.40
CA ALA A 63 6.75 8.10 -2.75
C ALA A 63 5.27 7.77 -3.04
N ILE A 64 4.78 6.63 -2.57
CA ILE A 64 3.38 6.24 -2.71
C ILE A 64 2.47 7.16 -1.88
N VAL A 65 2.83 7.46 -0.63
CA VAL A 65 2.07 8.39 0.22
C VAL A 65 1.98 9.77 -0.42
N ALA A 66 3.10 10.32 -0.89
CA ALA A 66 3.11 11.63 -1.55
C ALA A 66 2.19 11.66 -2.78
N GLU A 67 2.13 10.56 -3.54
CA GLU A 67 1.21 10.44 -4.67
C GLU A 67 -0.26 10.31 -4.22
N ALA A 68 -0.54 9.59 -3.13
CA ALA A 68 -1.88 9.50 -2.57
C ALA A 68 -2.38 10.86 -2.06
N GLU A 69 -1.55 11.60 -1.32
CA GLU A 69 -1.84 12.96 -0.86
C GLU A 69 -2.10 13.89 -2.06
N ARG A 70 -1.33 13.76 -3.14
CA ARG A 70 -1.52 14.55 -4.36
C ARG A 70 -2.85 14.25 -5.05
N GLN A 71 -3.31 12.99 -5.03
CA GLN A 71 -4.56 12.57 -5.64
C GLN A 71 -5.79 12.94 -4.79
N ALA A 72 -5.67 12.88 -3.46
CA ALA A 72 -6.75 13.17 -2.52
C ALA A 72 -6.22 13.90 -1.26
N PRO A 73 -5.99 15.23 -1.34
CA PRO A 73 -5.34 15.98 -0.25
C PRO A 73 -6.09 15.98 1.09
N GLU A 74 -7.41 15.78 1.05
CA GLU A 74 -8.28 15.75 2.23
C GLU A 74 -8.62 14.31 2.68
N GLY A 75 -8.17 13.30 1.91
CA GLY A 75 -8.45 11.90 2.20
C GLY A 75 -7.47 11.32 3.21
N GLU A 76 -7.97 10.50 4.13
CA GLU A 76 -7.10 9.68 4.97
C GLU A 76 -6.36 8.64 4.11
N ILE A 77 -5.20 8.19 4.58
CA ILE A 77 -4.42 7.15 3.90
C ILE A 77 -4.23 6.00 4.88
N ASP A 78 -4.55 4.79 4.45
CA ASP A 78 -4.32 3.61 5.26
C ASP A 78 -3.77 2.44 4.44
N LEU A 79 -3.39 1.38 5.14
CA LEU A 79 -3.05 0.10 4.55
C LEU A 79 -3.40 -1.03 5.50
N GLU A 80 -3.55 -2.23 4.95
CA GLU A 80 -3.63 -3.46 5.71
C GLU A 80 -2.33 -4.25 5.56
N VAL A 81 -1.86 -4.82 6.67
CA VAL A 81 -0.66 -5.66 6.68
C VAL A 81 -0.89 -6.87 7.57
N HIS A 82 -0.46 -8.05 7.12
CA HIS A 82 -0.47 -9.24 7.97
C HIS A 82 0.36 -9.04 9.24
N ILE A 83 -0.16 -9.48 10.39
CA ILE A 83 0.50 -9.26 11.69
C ILE A 83 1.90 -9.88 11.78
N TRP A 84 2.17 -10.95 11.02
CA TRP A 84 3.49 -11.61 10.99
C TRP A 84 4.53 -10.85 10.16
N ASN A 85 4.13 -9.86 9.35
CA ASN A 85 5.02 -9.15 8.44
C ASN A 85 5.70 -7.96 9.14
N GLU A 86 6.43 -8.25 10.21
CA GLU A 86 7.11 -7.24 11.03
C GLU A 86 8.03 -6.32 10.21
N ARG A 87 8.62 -6.86 9.13
CA ARG A 87 9.47 -6.09 8.21
C ARG A 87 8.69 -4.97 7.54
N ALA A 88 7.48 -5.25 7.06
CA ALA A 88 6.62 -4.25 6.43
C ALA A 88 6.10 -3.27 7.49
N ILE A 89 5.64 -3.78 8.65
CA ILE A 89 5.18 -2.95 9.77
C ILE A 89 6.23 -1.90 10.15
N ARG A 90 7.47 -2.31 10.42
CA ARG A 90 8.57 -1.37 10.72
C ARG A 90 8.85 -0.37 9.61
N THR A 91 8.60 -0.74 8.36
CA THR A 91 8.77 0.16 7.21
C THR A 91 7.66 1.22 7.20
N TYR A 92 6.41 0.81 7.46
CA TYR A 92 5.25 1.69 7.54
C TYR A 92 5.34 2.64 8.73
N GLU A 93 5.75 2.16 9.92
CA GLU A 93 6.00 3.01 11.10
C GLU A 93 7.01 4.12 10.79
N ARG A 94 8.14 3.77 10.18
CA ARG A 94 9.17 4.74 9.76
C ARG A 94 8.70 5.70 8.67
N ALA A 95 7.67 5.31 7.92
CA ALA A 95 7.04 6.15 6.92
C ALA A 95 6.01 7.11 7.51
N GLY A 96 5.58 6.93 8.76
CA GLY A 96 4.58 7.78 9.44
C GLY A 96 3.24 7.08 9.69
N PHE A 97 3.14 5.77 9.47
CA PHE A 97 1.93 5.02 9.78
C PHE A 97 1.90 4.57 11.25
N VAL A 98 0.70 4.47 11.82
CA VAL A 98 0.47 3.90 13.15
C VAL A 98 -0.59 2.81 13.07
N ILE A 99 -0.44 1.74 13.86
CA ILE A 99 -1.48 0.70 13.98
C ILE A 99 -2.69 1.32 14.69
N THR A 100 -3.84 1.33 14.02
CA THR A 100 -5.10 1.85 14.56
C THR A 100 -6.10 0.76 14.90
N ASP A 101 -5.99 -0.40 14.25
CA ASP A 101 -6.86 -1.54 14.50
C ASP A 101 -6.18 -2.88 14.16
N THR A 102 -6.71 -3.99 14.71
CA THR A 102 -6.29 -5.36 14.41
C THR A 102 -7.49 -6.28 14.35
N TYR A 103 -7.68 -6.96 13.22
CA TYR A 103 -8.83 -7.83 13.02
C TYR A 103 -8.53 -9.03 12.13
N ALA A 104 -9.37 -10.05 12.27
CA ALA A 104 -9.38 -11.21 11.41
C ALA A 104 -10.06 -10.88 10.08
N LYS A 105 -9.38 -11.16 8.96
CA LYS A 105 -9.86 -10.96 7.60
C LYS A 105 -9.99 -12.30 6.87
N THR A 106 -11.16 -12.56 6.29
CA THR A 106 -11.38 -13.74 5.45
C THR A 106 -10.76 -13.50 4.07
N THR A 107 -9.85 -14.38 3.66
CA THR A 107 -9.27 -14.40 2.32
C THR A 107 -9.60 -15.71 1.61
N ALA A 108 -9.33 -15.80 0.31
CA ALA A 108 -9.48 -17.05 -0.44
C ALA A 108 -8.62 -18.21 0.12
N ALA A 109 -7.53 -17.90 0.82
CA ALA A 109 -6.63 -18.88 1.45
C ALA A 109 -7.01 -19.21 2.90
N GLY A 110 -8.06 -18.60 3.44
CA GLY A 110 -8.47 -18.73 4.83
C GLY A 110 -8.45 -17.40 5.59
N THR A 111 -8.77 -17.47 6.88
CA THR A 111 -8.76 -16.30 7.77
C THR A 111 -7.34 -15.96 8.18
N VAL A 112 -6.99 -14.68 8.11
CA VAL A 112 -5.69 -14.14 8.50
C VAL A 112 -5.89 -12.92 9.39
N ASP A 113 -5.04 -12.75 10.39
CA ASP A 113 -5.05 -11.52 11.18
C ASP A 113 -4.24 -10.43 10.46
N VAL A 114 -4.80 -9.23 10.43
CA VAL A 114 -4.19 -8.05 9.82
C VAL A 114 -4.24 -6.86 10.78
N HIS A 115 -3.21 -6.02 10.71
CA HIS A 115 -3.27 -4.67 11.24
C HIS A 115 -3.80 -3.72 10.15
N CYS A 116 -4.72 -2.84 10.54
CA CYS A 116 -4.96 -1.61 9.80
C CYS A 116 -3.99 -0.55 10.33
N MET A 117 -3.26 0.09 9.43
CA MET A 117 -2.34 1.17 9.78
C MET A 117 -2.74 2.45 9.05
N CYS A 118 -2.97 3.53 9.79
CA CYS A 118 -3.29 4.84 9.23
C CYS A 118 -2.05 5.72 9.19
N TYR A 119 -1.88 6.46 8.10
CA TYR A 119 -0.83 7.45 7.96
C TYR A 119 -1.14 8.69 8.79
N MET A 120 -0.18 9.09 9.62
CA MET A 120 -0.24 10.31 10.41
C MET A 120 0.81 11.27 9.85
N PRO A 121 0.42 12.30 9.07
CA PRO A 121 1.37 13.26 8.56
C PRO A 121 2.14 13.90 9.72
N PRO A 122 3.48 14.05 9.61
CA PRO A 122 4.23 14.76 10.64
C PRO A 122 3.65 16.17 10.78
N ALA A 123 3.51 16.63 12.02
CA ALA A 123 3.04 17.98 12.30
C ALA A 123 3.90 18.98 11.49
N MET A 124 3.25 19.86 10.74
CA MET A 124 3.94 20.98 10.12
C MET A 124 4.33 21.95 11.25
N ASP A 125 5.62 21.97 11.60
CA ASP A 125 6.23 23.01 12.44
C ASP A 125 6.35 24.33 11.68
#